data_AF-A0A0J6ULU0-F1
#
_entry.id   AF-A0A0J6ULU0-F1
#
_cell.length_a   1.000
_cell.length_b   1.000
_cell.length_c   1.000
_cell.angle_alpha   90.00
_cell.angle_beta   90.00
_cell.angle_gamma   90.00
#
_symmetry.space_group_name_H-M   'P 1'
#
loop_
_entity.id
_entity.type
_entity.pdbx_description
1 polymer ?
#
loop_
_entity_poly.entity_id
_entity_poly.type
_entity_poly.pdbx_seq_one_letter_code
_entity_poly.pdbx_strand_id
1 'polypeptide(L)'
;EARRRDGPVTLLVVDADHFKRYNDRHGHAVGDRVLKELARALSAGVRRPGDLVARIGGEEFALLLPGTDAEGAACVAESVHEAVAGIAVEAEGVGVGPVTASIGLAFGLPGRGGSPADLLRLADAALYEAKAAGRNRTCYAVMGETRGRTVPTPAAAGASAQLSSAIRSRSPAIENLAAKTYGSRLSGRIP
;
A
#
# COMPACT_ATOMS: atom_id res chain seq x y z
N GLU A 1 -11.15 5.97 -13.83
CA GLU A 1 -12.21 6.92 -13.40
C GLU A 1 -11.73 8.08 -12.53
N ALA A 2 -10.49 8.11 -12.03
CA ALA A 2 -9.98 9.23 -11.22
C ALA A 2 -10.06 10.61 -11.92
N ARG A 3 -10.10 10.65 -13.26
CA ARG A 3 -10.31 11.90 -14.02
C ARG A 3 -11.73 12.48 -13.96
N ARG A 4 -12.72 11.76 -13.41
CA ARG A 4 -14.13 12.21 -13.37
C ARG A 4 -14.57 12.72 -11.98
N ARG A 5 -13.74 12.61 -10.95
CA ARG A 5 -14.01 13.21 -9.64
C ARG A 5 -13.07 14.41 -9.49
N ASP A 6 -13.62 15.61 -9.34
CA ASP A 6 -12.88 16.87 -9.19
C ASP A 6 -12.19 17.01 -7.80
N GLY A 7 -11.85 15.89 -7.17
CA GLY A 7 -11.28 15.82 -5.82
C GLY A 7 -9.83 15.32 -5.80
N PRO A 8 -9.10 15.55 -4.69
CA PRO A 8 -7.72 15.09 -4.55
C PRO A 8 -7.64 13.57 -4.70
N VAL A 9 -6.51 13.08 -5.21
CA VAL A 9 -6.22 11.65 -5.26
C VAL A 9 -4.95 11.41 -4.48
N THR A 10 -5.03 10.59 -3.44
CA THR A 10 -3.86 10.24 -2.63
C THR A 10 -3.41 8.81 -2.93
N LEU A 11 -2.11 8.62 -3.03
CA LEU A 11 -1.48 7.31 -3.18
C LEU A 11 -0.53 7.07 -2.01
N LEU A 12 -0.65 5.92 -1.37
CA LEU A 12 0.33 5.39 -0.43
C LEU A 12 1.05 4.23 -1.10
N VAL A 13 2.37 4.16 -0.93
CA VAL A 13 3.16 2.95 -1.19
C VAL A 13 3.71 2.49 0.16
N VAL A 14 3.45 1.24 0.51
CA VAL A 14 3.80 0.61 1.79
C VAL A 14 4.75 -0.54 1.51
N ASP A 15 5.84 -0.62 2.27
CA ASP A 15 6.83 -1.70 2.16
C ASP A 15 7.19 -2.22 3.55
N ALA A 16 7.16 -3.54 3.73
CA ALA A 16 7.52 -4.16 5.00
C ALA A 16 9.05 -4.08 5.22
N ASP A 17 9.45 -3.48 6.33
CA ASP A 17 10.83 -3.19 6.62
C ASP A 17 11.64 -4.47 6.88
N HIS A 18 12.82 -4.54 6.25
CA HIS A 18 13.75 -5.66 6.39
C HIS A 18 13.16 -7.05 6.05
N PHE A 19 12.11 -7.10 5.22
CA PHE A 19 11.35 -8.32 4.97
C PHE A 19 12.18 -9.48 4.40
N LYS A 20 13.16 -9.20 3.53
CA LYS A 20 14.13 -10.22 3.09
C LYS A 20 14.88 -10.87 4.28
N ARG A 21 15.42 -10.06 5.20
CA ARG A 21 16.13 -10.58 6.39
C ARG A 21 15.20 -11.36 7.31
N TYR A 22 13.95 -10.91 7.40
CA TYR A 22 12.91 -11.61 8.15
C TYR A 22 12.64 -12.99 7.55
N ASN A 23 12.51 -13.11 6.22
CA ASN A 23 12.39 -14.38 5.52
C ASN A 23 13.61 -15.27 5.68
N ASP A 24 14.82 -14.71 5.56
CA ASP A 24 16.06 -15.45 5.72
C ASP A 24 16.16 -16.06 7.14
N ARG A 25 15.61 -15.38 8.15
CA ARG A 25 15.63 -15.83 9.56
C ARG A 25 14.51 -16.81 9.90
N HIS A 26 13.30 -16.59 9.39
CA HIS A 26 12.10 -17.30 9.82
C HIS A 26 11.50 -18.23 8.76
N GLY A 27 12.05 -18.23 7.55
CA GLY A 27 11.56 -19.00 6.42
C GLY A 27 10.40 -18.32 5.68
N HIS A 28 10.30 -18.62 4.39
CA HIS A 28 9.28 -18.02 3.51
C HIS A 28 7.84 -18.28 3.95
N ALA A 29 7.54 -19.43 4.56
CA ALA A 29 6.20 -19.72 5.07
C ALA A 29 5.76 -18.75 6.19
N VAL A 30 6.70 -18.29 7.02
CA VAL A 30 6.44 -17.30 8.06
C VAL A 30 6.25 -15.92 7.44
N GLY A 31 7.11 -15.56 6.49
CA GLY A 31 6.95 -14.34 5.69
C GLY A 31 5.60 -14.24 4.99
N ASP A 32 5.15 -15.33 4.35
CA ASP A 32 3.87 -15.36 3.66
C ASP A 32 2.69 -15.10 4.60
N ARG A 33 2.77 -15.55 5.87
CA ARG A 33 1.75 -15.22 6.88
C ARG A 33 1.80 -13.75 7.25
N VAL A 34 2.99 -13.18 7.46
CA VAL A 34 3.14 -11.73 7.70
C VAL A 34 2.53 -10.92 6.57
N LEU A 35 2.79 -11.27 5.30
CA LEU A 35 2.23 -10.56 4.16
C LEU A 35 0.71 -10.69 4.05
N LYS A 36 0.15 -11.84 4.46
CA LYS A 36 -1.30 -12.04 4.55
C LYS A 36 -1.92 -11.16 5.64
N GLU A 37 -1.30 -11.08 6.81
CA GLU A 37 -1.77 -10.21 7.89
C GLU A 37 -1.60 -8.73 7.55
N LEU A 38 -0.50 -8.35 6.89
CA LEU A 38 -0.32 -7.00 6.35
C LEU A 38 -1.42 -6.66 5.35
N ALA A 39 -1.70 -7.54 4.38
CA ALA A 39 -2.78 -7.32 3.42
C ALA A 39 -4.15 -7.15 4.10
N ARG A 40 -4.44 -7.93 5.15
CA ARG A 40 -5.66 -7.82 5.96
C ARG A 40 -5.73 -6.49 6.70
N ALA A 41 -4.64 -6.10 7.35
CA ALA A 41 -4.49 -4.83 8.06
C ALA A 41 -4.74 -3.63 7.12
N LEU A 42 -4.08 -3.60 5.96
CA LEU A 42 -4.26 -2.57 4.95
C LEU A 42 -5.71 -2.51 4.43
N SER A 43 -6.32 -3.68 4.18
CA SER A 43 -7.70 -3.76 3.70
C SER A 43 -8.72 -3.29 4.75
N ALA A 44 -8.45 -3.50 6.04
CA ALA A 44 -9.34 -3.07 7.12
C ALA A 44 -9.32 -1.53 7.32
N GLY A 45 -8.19 -0.88 7.04
CA GLY A 45 -8.03 0.58 7.11
C GLY A 45 -8.69 1.35 5.96
N VAL A 46 -9.07 0.65 4.90
CA VAL A 46 -9.59 1.23 3.66
C VAL A 46 -11.07 0.89 3.50
N ARG A 47 -11.95 1.86 3.79
CA ARG A 47 -13.41 1.61 3.95
C ARG A 47 -14.31 2.42 3.02
N ARG A 48 -13.80 3.38 2.25
CA ARG A 48 -14.65 4.25 1.42
C ARG A 48 -14.85 3.65 0.03
N PRO A 49 -16.03 3.85 -0.59
CA PRO A 49 -16.26 3.46 -1.98
C PRO A 49 -15.26 4.14 -2.91
N GLY A 50 -14.47 3.33 -3.62
CA GLY A 50 -13.46 3.78 -4.57
C GLY A 50 -12.03 3.77 -4.04
N ASP A 51 -11.83 3.54 -2.74
CA ASP A 51 -10.51 3.23 -2.25
C ASP A 51 -10.07 1.84 -2.76
N LEU A 52 -8.76 1.66 -2.99
CA LEU A 52 -8.19 0.42 -3.51
C LEU A 52 -6.92 0.06 -2.77
N VAL A 53 -6.77 -1.21 -2.41
CA VAL A 53 -5.51 -1.80 -1.92
C VAL A 53 -5.02 -2.79 -2.98
N ALA A 54 -3.75 -2.72 -3.35
CA ALA A 54 -3.14 -3.64 -4.29
C ALA A 54 -1.75 -4.07 -3.81
N ARG A 55 -1.39 -5.35 -3.97
CA ARG A 55 0.00 -5.81 -3.82
C ARG A 55 0.72 -5.58 -5.13
N ILE A 56 1.80 -4.81 -5.11
CA ILE A 56 2.56 -4.44 -6.31
C ILE A 56 3.53 -5.56 -6.68
N GLY A 57 4.23 -6.11 -5.68
CA GLY A 57 5.20 -7.20 -5.84
C GLY A 57 5.98 -7.40 -4.54
N GLY A 58 6.48 -8.61 -4.29
CA GLY A 58 7.24 -8.90 -3.07
C GLY A 58 6.50 -8.47 -1.79
N GLU A 59 7.12 -7.64 -0.98
CA GLU A 59 6.57 -7.01 0.23
C GLU A 59 5.88 -5.65 0.04
N GLU A 60 5.72 -5.18 -1.21
CA GLU A 60 5.20 -3.84 -1.52
C GLU A 60 3.69 -3.83 -1.81
N PHE A 61 3.00 -2.86 -1.22
CA PHE A 61 1.57 -2.60 -1.38
C PHE A 61 1.32 -1.14 -1.78
N ALA A 62 0.24 -0.90 -2.52
CA ALA A 62 -0.26 0.42 -2.86
C ALA A 62 -1.69 0.61 -2.33
N LEU A 63 -1.97 1.78 -1.76
CA LEU A 63 -3.33 2.21 -1.43
C LEU A 63 -3.67 3.46 -2.24
N LEU A 64 -4.72 3.40 -3.05
CA LEU A 64 -5.25 4.54 -3.81
C LEU A 64 -6.50 5.04 -3.11
N LEU A 65 -6.51 6.31 -2.71
CA LEU A 65 -7.55 6.93 -1.89
C LEU A 65 -8.13 8.17 -2.61
N PRO A 66 -9.17 8.00 -3.45
CA PRO A 66 -9.82 9.13 -4.12
C PRO A 66 -10.64 9.99 -3.15
N GLY A 67 -10.49 11.30 -3.25
CA GLY A 67 -11.17 12.27 -2.38
C GLY A 67 -10.56 12.38 -0.99
N THR A 68 -9.35 11.86 -0.78
CA THR A 68 -8.65 11.92 0.51
C THR A 68 -7.57 13.00 0.45
N ASP A 69 -7.60 13.93 1.40
CA ASP A 69 -6.64 15.01 1.56
C ASP A 69 -5.45 14.61 2.45
N ALA A 70 -4.59 15.57 2.80
CA ALA A 70 -3.39 15.34 3.58
C ALA A 70 -3.66 14.79 4.97
N GLU A 71 -4.65 15.34 5.67
CA GLU A 71 -5.00 14.93 7.02
C GLU A 71 -5.59 13.52 7.02
N GLY A 72 -6.56 13.25 6.15
CA GLY A 72 -7.15 11.91 6.04
C GLY A 72 -6.11 10.85 5.66
N ALA A 73 -5.17 11.20 4.78
CA ALA A 73 -4.10 10.29 4.38
C ALA A 73 -3.09 10.02 5.51
N ALA A 74 -2.79 11.03 6.33
CA ALA A 74 -1.95 10.86 7.51
C ALA A 74 -2.61 9.91 8.53
N CYS A 75 -3.91 10.06 8.78
CA CYS A 75 -4.65 9.14 9.65
C CYS A 75 -4.65 7.70 9.13
N VAL A 76 -4.79 7.51 7.82
CA VAL A 76 -4.69 6.17 7.21
C VAL A 76 -3.29 5.61 7.39
N ALA A 77 -2.23 6.40 7.15
CA ALA A 77 -0.86 5.96 7.32
C ALA A 77 -0.54 5.58 8.77
N GLU A 78 -1.03 6.34 9.74
CA GLU A 78 -0.90 6.04 11.18
C GLU A 78 -1.63 4.74 11.54
N SER A 79 -2.87 4.58 11.07
CA SER A 79 -3.64 3.33 11.25
C SER A 79 -2.92 2.12 10.64
N VAL A 80 -2.23 2.31 9.51
CA VAL A 80 -1.39 1.26 8.92
C VAL A 80 -0.21 0.92 9.82
N HIS A 81 0.53 1.90 10.35
CA HIS A 81 1.63 1.64 11.28
C HIS A 81 1.17 0.90 12.54
N GLU A 82 0.06 1.32 13.14
CA GLU A 82 -0.53 0.64 14.30
C GLU A 82 -0.92 -0.80 13.97
N ALA A 83 -1.59 -1.01 12.85
CA ALA A 83 -2.03 -2.35 12.45
C ALA A 83 -0.85 -3.27 12.13
N VAL A 84 0.23 -2.74 11.53
CA VAL A 84 1.47 -3.50 11.27
C VAL A 84 2.19 -3.86 12.57
N ALA A 85 2.30 -2.92 13.51
CA ALA A 85 2.88 -3.17 14.82
C ALA A 85 2.10 -4.24 15.61
N GLY A 86 0.79 -4.35 15.36
CA GLY A 86 -0.08 -5.38 15.94
C GLY A 86 0.01 -6.77 15.29
N ILE A 87 0.77 -6.95 14.20
CA ILE A 87 0.90 -8.26 13.54
C ILE A 87 1.70 -9.20 14.44
N ALA A 88 0.99 -10.13 15.08
CA ALA A 88 1.56 -11.23 15.83
C ALA A 88 1.55 -12.50 14.97
N VAL A 89 2.74 -13.01 14.66
CA VAL A 89 2.92 -14.29 13.97
C VAL A 89 3.79 -15.17 14.86
N GLU A 90 3.58 -16.48 14.83
CA GLU A 90 4.35 -17.46 15.63
C GLU A 90 4.99 -18.50 14.72
N ALA A 91 6.27 -18.82 14.92
CA ALA A 91 6.94 -19.93 14.25
C ALA A 91 7.30 -20.99 15.30
N GLU A 92 6.86 -22.23 15.10
CA GLU A 92 7.16 -23.36 16.01
C GLU A 92 6.76 -23.09 17.48
N GLY A 93 5.67 -22.34 17.70
CA GLY A 93 5.19 -21.97 19.03
C GLY A 93 5.96 -20.82 19.69
N VAL A 94 6.87 -20.15 18.97
CA VAL A 94 7.59 -18.97 19.43
C VAL A 94 7.17 -17.75 18.61
N GLY A 95 6.83 -16.65 19.29
CA GLY A 95 6.53 -15.37 18.64
C GLY A 95 7.71 -14.91 17.78
N VAL A 96 7.45 -14.63 16.51
CA VAL A 96 8.44 -13.99 15.63
C VAL A 96 8.40 -12.48 15.86
N GLY A 97 9.58 -11.85 15.86
CA GLY A 97 9.75 -10.47 16.29
C GLY A 97 8.90 -9.48 15.49
N PRO A 98 8.74 -8.24 15.99
CA PRO A 98 7.83 -7.27 15.40
C PRO A 98 8.21 -6.96 13.95
N VAL A 99 7.18 -6.81 13.12
CA VAL A 99 7.30 -6.31 11.75
C VAL A 99 6.98 -4.82 11.78
N THR A 100 7.70 -4.05 10.97
CA THR A 100 7.45 -2.61 10.78
C THR A 100 7.29 -2.35 9.29
N ALA A 101 6.77 -1.19 8.91
CA ALA A 101 6.63 -0.80 7.52
C ALA A 101 7.05 0.65 7.30
N SER A 102 7.58 0.94 6.12
CA SER A 102 7.82 2.30 5.66
C SER A 102 6.73 2.70 4.66
N ILE A 103 6.31 3.96 4.70
CA ILE A 103 5.21 4.48 3.86
C ILE A 103 5.67 5.73 3.10
N GLY A 104 5.47 5.72 1.78
CA GLY A 104 5.56 6.89 0.93
C GLY A 104 4.19 7.40 0.52
N LEU A 105 3.89 8.66 0.82
CA LEU A 105 2.64 9.32 0.49
C LEU A 105 2.81 10.29 -0.68
N ALA A 106 1.87 10.29 -1.63
CA ALA A 106 1.81 11.30 -2.66
C ALA A 106 0.40 11.83 -2.91
N PHE A 107 0.31 13.15 -3.09
CA PHE A 107 -0.96 13.87 -3.32
C PHE A 107 -1.05 14.39 -4.75
N GLY A 108 -2.09 13.96 -5.46
CA GLY A 108 -2.50 14.52 -6.75
C GLY A 108 -3.63 15.52 -6.54
N LEU A 109 -3.35 16.81 -6.75
CA LEU A 109 -4.34 17.88 -6.57
C LEU A 109 -5.13 18.13 -7.87
N PRO A 110 -6.45 18.37 -7.78
CA PRO A 110 -7.27 18.72 -8.95
C PRO A 110 -6.69 19.92 -9.69
N GLY A 111 -6.69 19.87 -11.03
CA GLY A 111 -6.27 20.99 -11.87
C GLY A 111 -4.76 21.30 -11.91
N ARG A 112 -3.91 20.63 -11.10
CA ARG A 112 -2.46 20.85 -11.09
C ARG A 112 -1.67 20.06 -12.15
N GLY A 113 -2.37 19.35 -13.03
CA GLY A 113 -1.75 18.45 -14.00
C GLY A 113 -1.07 17.25 -13.33
N GLY A 114 -0.49 16.36 -14.13
CA GLY A 114 0.18 15.16 -13.63
C GLY A 114 -0.46 13.87 -14.13
N SER A 115 0.40 12.90 -14.44
CA SER A 115 -0.01 11.56 -14.81
C SER A 115 -0.06 10.64 -13.57
N PRO A 116 -0.80 9.52 -13.61
CA PRO A 116 -0.70 8.49 -12.59
C PRO A 116 0.74 8.00 -12.34
N ALA A 117 1.59 8.04 -13.36
CA ALA A 117 3.00 7.68 -13.24
C ALA A 117 3.80 8.68 -12.40
N ASP A 118 3.47 9.97 -12.49
CA ASP A 118 4.10 11.01 -11.67
C ASP A 118 3.73 10.86 -10.19
N LEU A 119 2.46 10.55 -9.92
CA LEU A 119 1.98 10.31 -8.55
C LEU A 119 2.69 9.11 -7.92
N LEU A 120 2.83 8.02 -8.66
CA LEU A 120 3.58 6.85 -8.21
C LEU A 120 5.06 7.17 -7.99
N ARG A 121 5.71 7.86 -8.92
CA ARG A 121 7.12 8.25 -8.78
C ARG A 121 7.37 9.09 -7.52
N LEU A 122 6.43 9.97 -7.17
CA LEU A 122 6.52 10.77 -5.94
C LEU A 122 6.32 9.93 -4.68
N ALA A 123 5.38 8.98 -4.70
CA ALA A 123 5.16 8.07 -3.58
C ALA A 123 6.38 7.16 -3.38
N ASP A 124 6.99 6.65 -4.45
CA ASP A 124 8.22 5.85 -4.40
C ASP A 124 9.40 6.66 -3.84
N ALA A 125 9.55 7.93 -4.25
CA ALA A 125 10.59 8.82 -3.72
C ALA A 125 10.38 9.09 -2.22
N ALA A 126 9.14 9.34 -1.79
CA ALA A 126 8.81 9.49 -0.38
C ALA A 126 9.07 8.20 0.41
N LEU A 127 8.76 7.03 -0.15
CA LEU A 127 9.06 5.74 0.48
C LEU A 127 10.57 5.54 0.64
N TYR A 128 11.35 5.91 -0.37
CA TYR A 128 12.81 5.88 -0.28
C TYR A 128 13.32 6.79 0.85
N GLU A 129 12.79 8.01 0.97
CA GLU A 129 13.13 8.92 2.07
C GLU A 129 12.78 8.32 3.44
N ALA A 130 11.62 7.68 3.57
CA ALA A 130 11.22 6.98 4.80
C ALA A 130 12.21 5.88 5.17
N LYS A 131 12.61 5.05 4.19
CA LYS A 131 13.62 3.99 4.39
C LYS A 131 14.99 4.55 4.74
N ALA A 132 15.41 5.65 4.11
CA ALA A 132 16.70 6.30 4.34
C ALA A 132 16.77 7.01 5.69
N ALA A 133 15.65 7.59 6.15
CA ALA A 133 15.57 8.29 7.43
C ALA A 133 15.44 7.35 8.64
N GLY A 134 15.51 6.03 8.45
CA GLY A 134 15.53 5.05 9.52
C GLY A 134 14.31 4.15 9.61
N ARG A 135 13.46 4.09 8.56
CA ARG A 135 12.31 3.18 8.44
C ARG A 135 11.21 3.42 9.49
N ASN A 136 10.21 2.55 9.52
CA ASN A 136 9.06 2.60 10.42
C ASN A 136 8.43 3.99 10.52
N ARG A 137 8.21 4.62 9.37
CA ARG A 137 7.73 5.99 9.29
C ARG A 137 7.05 6.28 7.95
N THR A 138 6.39 7.43 7.93
CA THR A 138 5.76 7.98 6.73
C THR A 138 6.50 9.23 6.28
N CYS A 139 6.83 9.30 5.00
CA CYS A 139 7.25 10.53 4.33
C CYS A 139 6.26 10.85 3.22
N TYR A 140 6.18 12.13 2.82
CA TYR A 140 5.20 12.58 1.82
C TYR A 140 5.81 13.50 0.77
N ALA A 141 5.21 13.49 -0.42
CA ALA A 141 5.53 14.39 -1.52
C ALA A 141 4.26 14.94 -2.17
N VAL A 142 4.29 16.18 -2.64
CA VAL A 142 3.11 16.85 -3.23
C VAL A 142 3.32 17.08 -4.73
N MET A 143 2.32 16.73 -5.55
CA MET A 143 2.30 17.14 -6.95
C MET A 143 2.08 18.64 -7.06
N GLY A 144 3.13 19.40 -7.37
CA GLY A 144 3.02 20.83 -7.70
C GLY A 144 3.92 21.79 -6.92
N GLU A 145 4.83 21.32 -6.07
CA GLU A 145 5.91 22.15 -5.53
C GLU A 145 7.26 21.78 -6.15
N THR A 146 7.49 22.24 -7.38
CA THR A 146 8.85 22.34 -7.91
C THR A 146 9.25 23.80 -8.00
N ARG A 147 9.72 24.37 -6.89
CA ARG A 147 10.82 25.34 -6.98
C ARG A 147 12.08 24.67 -6.42
N GLY A 148 12.83 24.03 -7.31
CA GLY A 148 14.28 23.88 -7.14
C GLY A 148 14.82 22.69 -6.36
N ARG A 149 14.08 21.60 -6.12
CA ARG A 149 14.66 20.37 -5.55
C ARG A 149 14.62 19.23 -6.57
N THR A 150 15.78 18.91 -7.13
CA THR A 150 15.98 17.70 -7.94
C THR A 150 15.78 16.49 -7.03
N VAL A 151 14.67 15.78 -7.19
CA VAL A 151 14.46 14.47 -6.55
C VAL A 151 15.40 13.48 -7.23
N PRO A 152 16.27 12.75 -6.50
CA PRO A 152 17.09 11.71 -7.09
C PRO A 152 16.18 10.62 -7.68
N THR A 153 16.40 10.27 -8.94
CA THR A 153 15.71 9.15 -9.59
C THR A 153 16.17 7.84 -8.94
N PRO A 154 15.31 7.07 -8.26
CA PRO A 154 15.71 5.74 -7.79
C PRO A 154 15.80 4.80 -8.99
N ALA A 155 16.87 3.99 -9.04
CA ALA A 155 17.01 2.90 -10.00
C ALA A 155 16.20 1.67 -9.55
N ALA A 156 15.59 0.99 -10.53
CA ALA A 156 14.76 -0.24 -10.48
C ALA A 156 13.30 -0.01 -10.03
N ALA A 157 12.31 0.26 -10.90
CA ALA A 157 11.91 -0.36 -12.18
C ALA A 157 11.32 -1.79 -12.03
N GLY A 158 10.11 -1.86 -11.45
CA GLY A 158 9.20 -3.01 -11.54
C GLY A 158 7.74 -2.60 -11.31
N ALA A 159 7.50 -1.82 -10.26
CA ALA A 159 6.19 -1.36 -9.81
C ALA A 159 5.39 -0.50 -10.82
N SER A 160 6.08 0.37 -11.58
CA SER A 160 5.45 1.38 -12.43
C SER A 160 4.60 0.80 -13.57
N ALA A 161 4.96 -0.35 -14.12
CA ALA A 161 4.22 -1.00 -15.21
C ALA A 161 2.94 -1.70 -14.71
N GLN A 162 3.00 -2.34 -13.54
CA GLN A 162 1.91 -3.16 -12.98
C GLN A 162 0.82 -2.30 -12.33
N LEU A 163 1.18 -1.20 -11.65
CA LEU A 163 0.19 -0.28 -11.13
C LEU A 163 -0.52 0.48 -12.26
N SER A 164 0.26 0.90 -13.26
CA SER A 164 -0.29 1.57 -14.44
C SER A 164 -1.22 0.66 -15.24
N SER A 165 -0.95 -0.66 -15.29
CA SER A 165 -1.86 -1.63 -15.93
C SER A 165 -3.11 -1.88 -15.08
N ALA A 166 -3.01 -1.98 -13.75
CA ALA A 166 -4.15 -2.12 -12.85
C ALA A 166 -5.07 -0.89 -12.86
N ILE A 167 -4.51 0.32 -12.91
CA ILE A 167 -5.27 1.58 -13.04
C ILE A 167 -5.97 1.69 -14.40
N ARG A 168 -5.34 1.16 -15.46
CA ARG A 168 -5.89 1.19 -16.83
C ARG A 168 -6.90 0.08 -17.13
N SER A 169 -6.78 -1.10 -16.52
CA SER A 169 -7.49 -2.29 -17.01
C SER A 169 -8.93 -2.45 -16.57
N ARG A 170 -9.39 -1.84 -15.46
CA ARG A 170 -10.78 -1.88 -14.95
C ARG A 170 -11.60 -3.11 -15.40
N SER A 171 -11.02 -4.28 -15.21
CA SER A 171 -11.70 -5.53 -15.49
C SER A 171 -12.43 -5.93 -14.22
N PRO A 172 -13.70 -6.37 -14.28
CA PRO A 172 -14.46 -6.86 -13.12
C PRO A 172 -13.82 -8.07 -12.41
N ALA A 173 -12.64 -8.51 -12.84
CA ALA A 173 -11.86 -9.59 -12.23
C ALA A 173 -11.08 -9.21 -10.96
N ILE A 174 -10.95 -7.92 -10.59
CA ILE A 174 -10.30 -7.50 -9.33
C ILE A 174 -11.32 -7.34 -8.17
N GLU A 175 -12.60 -7.63 -8.41
CA GLU A 175 -13.61 -7.69 -7.35
C GLU A 175 -13.58 -9.01 -6.55
N ASN A 176 -12.67 -9.94 -6.85
CA ASN A 176 -12.81 -11.31 -6.36
C ASN A 176 -11.52 -12.05 -6.00
N LEU A 177 -10.64 -11.41 -5.21
CA LEU A 177 -9.58 -12.13 -4.47
C LEU A 177 -9.83 -12.18 -2.94
N ALA A 178 -10.83 -11.46 -2.44
CA ALA A 178 -11.30 -11.60 -1.06
C ALA A 178 -12.34 -12.73 -0.87
N ALA A 179 -13.02 -13.21 -1.94
CA ALA A 179 -14.11 -14.20 -1.82
C ALA A 179 -13.80 -15.60 -2.37
N LYS A 180 -12.56 -15.90 -2.80
CA LYS A 180 -12.18 -17.25 -3.31
C LYS A 180 -11.42 -18.15 -2.32
N THR A 181 -11.15 -17.70 -1.09
CA THR A 181 -10.51 -18.54 -0.05
C THR A 181 -11.50 -19.11 0.97
N TYR A 182 -12.78 -18.75 0.91
CA TYR A 182 -13.84 -19.37 1.72
C TYR A 182 -14.83 -20.12 0.82
N GLY A 183 -14.44 -21.33 0.44
CA GLY A 183 -15.32 -22.30 -0.18
C GLY A 183 -16.22 -22.98 0.85
N SER A 184 -17.52 -22.98 0.56
CA SER A 184 -18.50 -24.03 0.89
C SER A 184 -18.69 -24.43 2.36
N ARG A 185 -19.72 -23.83 2.97
CA ARG A 185 -20.77 -24.46 3.79
C ARG A 185 -21.59 -23.27 4.31
N LEU A 186 -22.83 -23.07 3.87
CA LEU A 186 -23.98 -23.78 4.40
C LEU A 186 -25.09 -23.83 3.34
N SER A 187 -25.37 -25.04 2.87
CA SER A 187 -26.71 -25.41 2.42
C SER A 187 -27.58 -25.45 3.68
N GLY A 188 -28.71 -24.75 3.67
CA GLY A 188 -29.63 -24.74 4.81
C GLY A 188 -30.90 -23.97 4.49
N ARG A 189 -31.74 -24.55 3.63
CA ARG A 189 -33.19 -24.31 3.62
C ARG A 189 -33.71 -24.33 5.05
N ILE A 190 -34.55 -23.36 5.42
CA ILE A 190 -35.79 -23.56 6.21
C ILE A 190 -36.71 -22.34 5.93
N PRO A 191 -38.01 -22.42 6.26
CA PRO A 191 -39.14 -22.81 5.44
C PRO A 191 -39.83 -21.64 4.70
#